data_AF-A0A6A3SRL5-F1
#
_entry.id   AF-A0A6A3SRL5-F1
#
_cell.length_a   1.000
_cell.length_b   1.000
_cell.length_c   1.000
_cell.angle_alpha   90.00
_cell.angle_beta   90.00
_cell.angle_gamma   90.00
#
_symmetry.space_group_name_H-M   'P 1'
#
loop_
_entity.id
_entity.type
_entity.pdbx_description
1 polymer ?
#
loop_
_entity_poly.entity_id
_entity_poly.type
_entity_poly.pdbx_seq_one_letter_code
_entity_poly.pdbx_strand_id
1 'polypeptide(L)'
;MSSVYQVRECINSTDTYVTSKFRSTPYFIVENYANGTNCQAQTNVTMYAADGKCHLSIDDGAYFTIVQRSDGTVIVSNYPTQLCKDTDAVVYVFDYWNVNAGTCMGDRIFRTSLMPLATNVSTPATTLHTRRPQHRPQR
;
A
#
# COMPACT_ATOMS: atom_id res chain seq x y z
N MET A 1 4.53 16.54 -14.26
CA MET A 1 4.36 15.08 -14.11
C MET A 1 2.98 14.87 -13.54
N SER A 2 2.11 14.11 -14.22
CA SER A 2 0.76 13.85 -13.72
C SER A 2 0.82 12.97 -12.47
N SER A 3 -0.06 13.21 -11.52
CA SER A 3 -0.09 12.54 -10.22
C SER A 3 -1.10 11.39 -10.15
N VAL A 4 -1.98 11.31 -11.14
CA VAL A 4 -2.97 10.25 -11.31
C VAL A 4 -2.85 9.70 -12.72
N TYR A 5 -2.85 8.38 -12.82
CA TYR A 5 -3.01 7.66 -14.06
C TYR A 5 -4.13 6.64 -13.88
N GLN A 6 -5.20 6.79 -14.66
CA GLN A 6 -6.22 5.75 -14.78
C GLN A 6 -5.97 5.01 -16.09
N VAL A 7 -5.91 3.69 -16.01
CA VAL A 7 -5.78 2.84 -17.19
C VAL A 7 -7.08 2.05 -17.35
N ARG A 8 -7.72 2.26 -18.51
CA ARG A 8 -8.92 1.52 -18.95
C ARG A 8 -8.61 0.57 -20.12
N GLU A 9 -7.38 0.58 -20.61
CA GLU A 9 -6.89 -0.26 -21.70
C GLU A 9 -6.03 -1.43 -21.16
N CYS A 10 -5.76 -2.42 -22.00
CA CYS A 10 -4.89 -3.54 -21.63
C CYS A 10 -3.43 -3.07 -21.49
N ILE A 11 -2.96 -2.90 -20.26
CA ILE A 11 -1.53 -2.79 -19.96
C ILE A 11 -0.96 -4.19 -19.71
N ASN A 12 0.16 -4.51 -20.36
CA ASN A 12 0.80 -5.83 -20.22
C ASN A 12 1.31 -6.09 -18.79
N SER A 13 1.63 -5.03 -18.04
CA SER A 13 2.03 -5.11 -16.64
C SER A 13 1.76 -3.79 -15.93
N THR A 14 0.94 -3.84 -14.89
CA THR A 14 0.68 -2.73 -13.98
C THR A 14 1.97 -2.21 -13.35
N ASP A 15 2.85 -3.12 -12.91
CA ASP A 15 4.10 -2.80 -12.21
C ASP A 15 5.10 -2.06 -13.11
N THR A 16 5.28 -2.52 -14.35
CA THR A 16 6.14 -1.83 -15.32
C THR A 16 5.58 -0.45 -15.66
N TYR A 17 4.25 -0.34 -15.79
CA TYR A 17 3.60 0.91 -16.12
C TYR A 17 3.78 1.95 -15.00
N VAL A 18 3.43 1.61 -13.75
CA VAL A 18 3.59 2.54 -12.62
C VAL A 18 5.04 2.95 -12.40
N THR A 19 5.98 2.00 -12.55
CA THR A 19 7.42 2.29 -12.43
C THR A 19 7.88 3.28 -13.50
N SER A 20 7.38 3.16 -14.74
CA SER A 20 7.71 4.11 -15.81
C SER A 20 7.17 5.53 -15.57
N LYS A 21 6.00 5.65 -14.90
CA LYS A 21 5.33 6.93 -14.63
C LYS A 21 5.85 7.61 -13.38
N PHE A 22 5.95 6.88 -12.27
CA PHE A 22 6.31 7.40 -10.97
C PHE A 22 7.82 7.30 -10.66
N ARG A 23 8.58 6.53 -11.45
CA ARG A 23 10.02 6.33 -11.26
C ARG A 23 10.32 5.82 -9.84
N SER A 24 11.05 6.62 -9.05
CA SER A 24 11.40 6.32 -7.66
C SER A 24 10.36 6.81 -6.65
N THR A 25 9.29 7.45 -7.10
CA THR A 25 8.23 7.93 -6.23
C THR A 25 7.36 6.76 -5.78
N PRO A 26 7.07 6.62 -4.47
CA PRO A 26 6.09 5.65 -3.97
C PRO A 26 4.73 5.80 -4.67
N TYR A 27 3.98 4.72 -4.76
CA TYR A 27 2.69 4.69 -5.46
C TYR A 27 1.66 3.89 -4.69
N PHE A 28 0.41 4.22 -4.96
CA PHE A 28 -0.76 3.49 -4.48
C PHE A 28 -1.63 3.10 -5.67
N ILE A 29 -2.00 1.84 -5.75
CA ILE A 29 -2.79 1.27 -6.84
C ILE A 29 -4.10 0.76 -6.24
N VAL A 30 -5.19 1.10 -6.91
CA VAL A 30 -6.54 0.59 -6.64
C VAL A 30 -6.98 -0.20 -7.86
N GLU A 31 -7.06 -1.52 -7.72
CA GLU A 31 -7.66 -2.40 -8.71
C GLU A 31 -9.16 -2.47 -8.41
N ASN A 32 -9.98 -1.96 -9.34
CA ASN A 32 -11.43 -1.87 -9.17
C ASN A 32 -12.12 -3.01 -9.93
N TYR A 33 -13.04 -3.69 -9.28
CA TYR A 33 -13.81 -4.81 -9.84
C TYR A 33 -15.29 -4.46 -9.89
N ALA A 34 -16.04 -5.19 -10.71
CA ALA A 34 -17.48 -5.01 -10.81
C ALA A 34 -18.15 -5.38 -9.48
N ASN A 35 -19.16 -4.59 -9.09
CA ASN A 35 -19.83 -4.76 -7.81
C ASN A 35 -20.42 -6.16 -7.66
N GLY A 36 -20.24 -6.75 -6.47
CA GLY A 36 -20.75 -8.08 -6.14
C GLY A 36 -20.01 -9.22 -6.81
N THR A 37 -18.85 -8.95 -7.45
CA THR A 37 -18.04 -10.00 -8.06
C THR A 37 -16.96 -10.55 -7.15
N ASN A 38 -16.77 -9.97 -5.95
CA ASN A 38 -15.72 -10.39 -5.02
C ASN A 38 -14.34 -10.45 -5.71
N CYS A 39 -14.04 -9.34 -6.40
CA CYS A 39 -12.80 -9.14 -7.13
C CYS A 39 -12.52 -10.19 -8.24
N GLN A 40 -13.56 -10.68 -8.93
CA GLN A 40 -13.40 -11.62 -10.05
C GLN A 40 -13.49 -10.96 -11.44
N ALA A 41 -14.19 -9.82 -11.57
CA ALA A 41 -14.33 -9.11 -12.85
C ALA A 41 -13.72 -7.70 -12.79
N GLN A 42 -12.44 -7.55 -13.17
CA GLN A 42 -11.73 -6.28 -13.09
C GLN A 42 -12.27 -5.28 -14.12
N THR A 43 -12.51 -4.04 -13.69
CA THR A 43 -13.08 -2.97 -14.53
C THR A 43 -12.07 -1.91 -14.89
N ASN A 44 -11.23 -1.49 -13.94
CA ASN A 44 -10.17 -0.51 -14.19
C ASN A 44 -9.08 -0.61 -13.11
N VAL A 45 -7.94 0.02 -13.39
CA VAL A 45 -6.88 0.24 -12.40
C VAL A 45 -6.62 1.73 -12.32
N THR A 46 -6.63 2.26 -11.11
CA THR A 46 -6.21 3.64 -10.83
C THR A 46 -4.90 3.62 -10.06
N MET A 47 -3.93 4.40 -10.53
CA MET A 47 -2.61 4.49 -9.92
C MET A 47 -2.34 5.94 -9.52
N TYR A 48 -1.88 6.11 -8.28
CA TYR A 48 -1.64 7.40 -7.66
C TYR A 48 -0.19 7.51 -7.20
N ALA A 49 0.39 8.70 -7.32
CA ALA A 49 1.63 9.02 -6.63
C ALA A 49 1.37 9.12 -5.12
N ALA A 50 2.14 8.38 -4.32
CA ALA A 50 2.12 8.45 -2.86
C ALA A 50 3.27 9.35 -2.35
N ASP A 51 3.36 10.56 -2.92
CA ASP A 51 4.45 11.53 -2.72
C ASP A 51 4.17 12.58 -1.63
N GLY A 52 3.02 12.48 -0.96
CA GLY A 52 2.57 13.41 0.06
C GLY A 52 2.19 14.80 -0.45
N LYS A 53 2.16 15.03 -1.77
CA LYS A 53 1.75 16.31 -2.35
C LYS A 53 0.24 16.36 -2.53
N CYS A 54 -0.28 17.59 -2.59
CA CYS A 54 -1.67 17.86 -2.85
C CYS A 54 -1.96 17.70 -4.35
N HIS A 55 -2.94 16.88 -4.68
CA HIS A 55 -3.34 16.57 -6.06
C HIS A 55 -4.83 16.82 -6.24
N LEU A 56 -5.22 17.25 -7.44
CA LEU A 56 -6.63 17.35 -7.83
C LEU A 56 -7.10 15.99 -8.36
N SER A 57 -8.20 15.49 -7.81
CA SER A 57 -8.95 14.37 -8.36
C SER A 57 -9.72 14.84 -9.59
N ILE A 58 -9.46 14.20 -10.72
CA ILE A 58 -10.14 14.50 -11.99
C ILE A 58 -11.57 13.95 -12.03
N ASP A 59 -11.91 13.00 -11.16
CA ASP A 59 -13.19 12.30 -11.18
C ASP A 59 -14.29 13.12 -10.47
N ASP A 60 -13.96 13.75 -9.34
CA ASP A 60 -14.92 14.46 -8.48
C ASP A 60 -14.49 15.90 -8.13
N GLY A 61 -13.33 16.36 -8.60
CA GLY A 61 -12.82 17.69 -8.32
C GLY A 61 -12.31 17.90 -6.89
N ALA A 62 -12.26 16.84 -6.06
CA ALA A 62 -11.71 16.90 -4.72
C ALA A 62 -10.18 17.01 -4.74
N TYR A 63 -9.59 17.47 -3.63
CA TYR A 63 -8.14 17.49 -3.49
C TYR A 63 -7.70 16.37 -2.56
N PHE A 64 -6.53 15.78 -2.79
CA PHE A 64 -6.07 14.68 -1.95
C PHE A 64 -4.55 14.64 -1.81
N THR A 65 -4.10 14.03 -0.72
CA THR A 65 -2.69 13.63 -0.51
C THR A 65 -2.63 12.14 -0.26
N ILE A 66 -1.62 11.47 -0.82
CA ILE A 66 -1.33 10.07 -0.50
C ILE A 66 0.09 9.96 0.02
N VAL A 67 0.26 9.28 1.16
CA VAL A 67 1.57 9.01 1.77
C VAL A 67 1.69 7.53 2.02
N GLN A 68 2.72 6.90 1.46
CA GLN A 68 3.16 5.57 1.88
C GLN A 68 4.22 5.74 2.98
N ARG A 69 3.94 5.21 4.17
CA ARG A 69 4.90 5.15 5.28
C ARG A 69 5.89 4.00 5.07
N SER A 70 6.97 4.01 5.84
CA SER A 70 8.05 3.00 5.80
C SER A 70 7.66 1.62 6.35
N ASP A 71 6.49 1.47 6.95
CA ASP A 71 5.91 0.20 7.40
C ASP A 71 4.96 -0.43 6.35
N GLY A 72 4.68 0.27 5.26
CA GLY A 72 3.78 -0.18 4.18
C GLY A 72 2.39 0.43 4.29
N THR A 73 2.08 1.10 5.41
CA THR A 73 0.80 1.76 5.61
C THR A 73 0.64 2.90 4.60
N VAL A 74 -0.52 2.96 3.95
CA VAL A 74 -0.88 4.05 3.04
C VAL A 74 -1.95 4.92 3.69
N ILE A 75 -1.73 6.22 3.70
CA ILE A 75 -2.69 7.22 4.17
C ILE A 75 -3.20 7.98 2.96
N VAL A 76 -4.52 8.03 2.80
CA VAL A 76 -5.19 8.88 1.82
C VAL A 76 -5.98 9.93 2.58
N SER A 77 -5.71 11.21 2.33
CA SER A 77 -6.47 12.31 2.92
C SER A 77 -7.14 13.09 1.81
N ASN A 78 -8.46 13.24 1.87
CA ASN A 78 -9.25 14.05 0.95
C ASN A 78 -9.61 15.39 1.60
N TYR A 79 -9.48 16.47 0.84
CA TYR A 79 -9.61 17.84 1.28
C TYR A 79 -10.62 18.59 0.41
N PRO A 80 -11.36 19.54 1.01
CA PRO A 80 -12.26 20.42 0.27
C PRO A 80 -11.51 21.49 -0.53
N THR A 81 -10.25 21.81 -0.19
CA THR A 81 -9.48 22.88 -0.84
C THR A 81 -8.15 22.41 -1.42
N GLN A 82 -7.66 23.19 -2.40
CA GLN A 82 -6.37 22.97 -3.07
C GLN A 82 -5.14 23.11 -2.17
N LEU A 83 -5.31 23.56 -0.93
CA LEU A 83 -4.19 23.71 0.00
C LEU A 83 -3.82 22.40 0.66
N CYS A 84 -4.74 21.42 0.69
CA CYS A 84 -4.58 20.17 1.45
C CYS A 84 -4.10 20.40 2.89
N LYS A 85 -4.68 21.41 3.56
CA LYS A 85 -4.33 21.80 4.94
C LYS A 85 -5.55 21.95 5.84
N ASP A 86 -6.73 21.68 5.29
CA ASP A 86 -7.99 21.81 6.00
C ASP A 86 -8.06 20.76 7.11
N THR A 87 -8.62 21.14 8.26
CA THR A 87 -8.72 20.26 9.43
C THR A 87 -9.87 19.28 9.34
N ASP A 88 -10.81 19.51 8.41
CA ASP A 88 -11.96 18.66 8.09
C ASP A 88 -11.65 17.64 6.98
N ALA A 89 -10.36 17.38 6.73
CA ALA A 89 -9.92 16.35 5.80
C ALA A 89 -10.48 14.97 6.18
N VAL A 90 -11.02 14.25 5.20
CA VAL A 90 -11.46 12.87 5.39
C VAL A 90 -10.25 11.95 5.16
N VAL A 91 -9.86 11.22 6.20
CA VAL A 91 -8.66 10.38 6.18
C VAL A 91 -9.03 8.90 6.13
N TYR A 92 -8.44 8.19 5.19
CA TYR A 92 -8.49 6.73 5.06
C TYR A 92 -7.10 6.16 5.31
N VAL A 93 -7.03 5.13 6.16
CA VAL A 93 -5.79 4.42 6.46
C VAL A 93 -5.90 3.00 5.92
N PHE A 94 -4.99 2.64 5.03
CA PHE A 94 -4.83 1.30 4.50
C PHE A 94 -3.62 0.68 5.18
N ASP A 95 -3.89 -0.11 6.21
CA ASP A 95 -2.85 -0.80 6.95
C ASP A 95 -2.06 -1.75 6.05
N TYR A 96 -0.79 -1.95 6.38
CA TYR A 96 0.12 -2.79 5.58
C TYR A 96 -0.37 -4.24 5.38
N TRP A 97 -1.26 -4.74 6.24
CA TRP A 97 -1.85 -6.09 6.11
C TRP A 97 -2.92 -6.19 5.02
N ASN A 98 -3.47 -5.06 4.58
CA ASN A 98 -4.51 -4.96 3.55
C ASN A 98 -3.96 -4.62 2.15
N VAL A 99 -2.83 -3.92 2.11
CA VAL A 99 -2.14 -3.59 0.86
C VAL A 99 -1.15 -4.68 0.50
N ASN A 100 -1.02 -4.98 -0.80
CA ASN A 100 -0.15 -6.04 -1.33
C ASN A 100 -0.52 -7.47 -0.89
N ALA A 101 -1.62 -7.66 -0.16
CA ALA A 101 -2.08 -8.98 0.30
C ALA A 101 -2.95 -9.73 -0.73
N GLY A 102 -3.45 -9.04 -1.76
CA GLY A 102 -4.42 -9.61 -2.71
C GLY A 102 -5.82 -9.82 -2.12
N THR A 103 -6.08 -9.32 -0.91
CA THR A 103 -7.39 -9.42 -0.25
C THR A 103 -8.40 -8.52 -0.93
N CYS A 104 -9.55 -9.10 -1.31
CA CYS A 104 -10.67 -8.33 -1.84
C CYS A 104 -11.40 -7.59 -0.71
N MET A 105 -11.54 -6.27 -0.85
CA MET A 105 -12.25 -5.41 0.08
C MET A 105 -13.23 -4.52 -0.68
N GLY A 106 -14.53 -4.83 -0.56
CA GLY A 106 -15.58 -4.05 -1.23
C GLY A 106 -15.36 -3.94 -2.75
N ASP A 107 -15.06 -5.07 -3.39
CA ASP A 107 -14.73 -5.18 -4.82
C ASP A 107 -13.47 -4.39 -5.26
N ARG A 108 -12.54 -4.18 -4.33
CA ARG A 108 -11.25 -3.55 -4.60
C ARG A 108 -10.10 -4.36 -4.04
N ILE A 109 -8.97 -4.35 -4.75
CA ILE A 109 -7.67 -4.81 -4.25
C ILE A 109 -6.73 -3.61 -4.23
N PHE A 110 -5.97 -3.48 -3.14
CA PHE A 110 -5.05 -2.36 -2.96
C PHE A 110 -3.60 -2.84 -3.01
N ARG A 111 -2.77 -2.11 -3.74
CA ARG A 111 -1.35 -2.37 -3.85
C ARG A 111 -0.58 -1.08 -3.65
N THR A 112 0.67 -1.21 -3.23
CA THR A 112 1.58 -0.07 -3.06
C THR A 112 2.98 -0.47 -3.47
N SER A 113 3.90 0.47 -3.57
CA SER A 113 5.28 0.17 -3.94
C SER A 113 5.85 -0.91 -3.02
N LEU A 114 6.43 -1.95 -3.62
CA LEU A 114 7.20 -2.93 -2.88
C LEU A 114 8.32 -2.19 -2.16
N MET A 115 8.39 -2.36 -0.85
CA MET A 115 9.57 -1.97 -0.11
C MET A 115 10.72 -2.87 -0.54
N PRO A 116 11.99 -2.42 -0.45
CA PRO A 116 13.03 -3.39 -0.21
C PRO A 116 12.58 -4.17 1.03
N LEU A 117 12.29 -5.47 0.85
CA LEU A 117 12.19 -6.41 1.98
C LEU A 117 13.27 -5.99 2.96
N ALA A 118 12.92 -5.71 4.22
CA ALA A 118 13.91 -5.45 5.24
C ALA A 118 14.94 -6.58 5.15
N THR A 119 16.11 -6.26 4.60
CA THR A 119 17.11 -7.25 4.23
C THR A 119 17.53 -7.93 5.51
N ASN A 120 17.09 -9.16 5.70
CA ASN A 120 17.46 -10.05 6.79
C ASN A 120 17.39 -9.41 8.20
N VAL A 121 16.21 -9.44 8.83
CA VAL A 121 16.20 -9.62 10.28
C VAL A 121 16.76 -11.02 10.52
N SER A 122 18.07 -11.07 10.70
CA SER A 122 18.78 -12.26 11.12
C SER A 122 18.15 -12.67 12.44
N THR A 123 17.30 -13.69 12.42
CA THR A 123 16.79 -14.32 13.63
C THR A 123 18.01 -14.66 14.47
N PRO A 124 18.20 -14.08 15.67
CA PRO A 124 19.24 -14.57 16.56
C PRO A 124 18.90 -16.03 16.82
N ALA A 125 19.80 -16.94 16.49
CA ALA A 125 19.63 -18.34 16.81
C ALA A 125 19.33 -18.44 18.31
N THR A 126 18.09 -18.85 18.64
CA THR A 126 17.70 -19.18 20.01
C THR A 126 18.69 -20.23 20.50
N THR A 127 19.67 -19.79 21.30
CA THR A 127 20.60 -20.69 21.94
C THR A 127 19.79 -21.40 23.00
N LEU A 128 19.31 -22.60 22.66
CA LEU A 128 18.68 -23.51 23.59
C LEU A 128 19.74 -23.84 24.65
N HIS A 129 19.74 -23.16 25.78
CA HIS A 129 20.54 -23.54 26.93
C HIS A 129 19.96 -24.85 27.48
N THR A 130 20.50 -25.96 27.00
CA THR A 130 20.27 -27.29 27.57
C THR A 130 20.75 -27.27 29.02
N ARG A 131 19.82 -27.18 29.98
CA ARG A 131 20.14 -27.41 31.39
C ARG A 131 20.63 -28.85 31.53
N ARG A 132 21.91 -29.03 31.87
CA ARG A 132 22.45 -30.32 32.36
C ARG A 132 21.68 -30.73 33.62
N PRO A 133 21.19 -31.98 33.73
CA PRO A 133 20.71 -32.50 35.00
C PRO A 133 21.90 -32.67 35.97
N GLN A 134 21.85 -32.03 37.14
CA GLN A 134 22.79 -32.30 38.21
C GLN A 134 22.46 -33.67 38.84
N HIS A 135 23.37 -34.63 38.69
CA HIS A 135 23.31 -35.90 39.39
C HIS A 135 23.74 -35.69 40.85
N ARG A 136 22.83 -35.96 41.80
CA ARG A 136 23.08 -35.98 43.24
C ARG A 136 23.91 -37.22 43.59
N PRO A 137 25.02 -37.13 44.34
CA PRO A 137 25.73 -38.32 44.82
C PRO A 137 25.02 -38.89 46.06
N GLN A 138 24.77 -40.19 46.05
CA GLN A 138 24.37 -40.94 47.24
C GLN A 138 25.59 -41.10 48.17
N ARG A 139 25.36 -40.92 49.47
CA ARG A 139 26.22 -41.39 50.55
C ARG A 139 25.33 -42.01 51.61
#